data_AF-A0A949B5R2-F1
#
_entry.id   AF-A0A949B5R2-F1
#
_cell.length_a   1.000
_cell.length_b   1.000
_cell.length_c   1.000
_cell.angle_alpha   90.00
_cell.angle_beta   90.00
_cell.angle_gamma   90.00
#
_symmetry.space_group_name_H-M   'P 1'
#
loop_
_entity.id
_entity.type
_entity.pdbx_description
1 polymer ?
#
loop_
_entity_poly.entity_id
_entity_poly.type
_entity_poly.pdbx_seq_one_letter_code
_entity_poly.pdbx_strand_id
1 'polypeptide(L)'
;MNKLSQKQQKIINIILKKGTMQSSGIYSEMLKSGEDISLVTIKRTLSEMTGQGILISAGSGRSTSYNISAVGRIFAEINAKEYCSIEPDKRHGLTCYNFDLFASLPSDIFTDSELKTLNDATIRYESRSKGLSSTIQKKELERLIIELSWKSSKIEGNTYTLLDTEKLILENKTAVGHDRKEAQMILNHKDAFNFVRKNSELFKTITKRNLEELHAILVKDLSVGLGLRKGLVGVVGSAYQPLDNIYQITDAVEALSKAVSSVSTAYAKVLIALLGISYIQPFEDGNKRTARLAANAVLLSYGLAPLSYRSIDENDYREAMLVFYELNSIMPLKKIFIEQYDFATQNYAVK
;
A
#
# COMPACT_ATOMS: atom_id res chain seq x y z
N MET A 1 12.23 9.29 11.57
CA MET A 1 13.04 9.78 10.43
C MET A 1 12.66 11.22 10.12
N ASN A 2 13.62 12.10 9.79
CA ASN A 2 13.33 13.49 9.44
C ASN A 2 12.69 13.60 8.04
N LYS A 3 11.72 14.49 7.91
CA LYS A 3 11.06 14.80 6.63
C LYS A 3 12.08 15.40 5.67
N LEU A 4 12.12 14.91 4.43
CA LEU A 4 12.97 15.47 3.38
C LEU A 4 12.54 16.91 3.06
N SER A 5 13.51 17.80 2.88
CA SER A 5 13.25 19.19 2.51
C SER A 5 12.63 19.29 1.11
N GLN A 6 11.91 20.38 0.82
CA GLN A 6 11.35 20.64 -0.50
C GLN A 6 12.42 20.58 -1.62
N LYS A 7 13.64 21.02 -1.31
CA LYS A 7 14.77 20.98 -2.23
C LYS A 7 15.18 19.54 -2.56
N GLN A 8 15.29 18.69 -1.54
CA GLN A 8 15.61 17.27 -1.73
C GLN A 8 14.49 16.59 -2.53
N GLN A 9 13.22 16.89 -2.26
CA GLN A 9 12.08 16.36 -3.02
C GLN A 9 12.13 16.77 -4.50
N LYS A 10 12.46 18.02 -4.81
CA LYS A 10 12.65 18.48 -6.20
C LYS A 10 13.78 17.72 -6.90
N ILE A 11 14.92 17.50 -6.23
CA ILE A 11 16.03 16.69 -6.77
C ILE A 11 15.56 15.27 -7.06
N ILE A 12 14.86 14.63 -6.11
CA ILE A 12 14.32 13.27 -6.27
C ILE A 12 13.41 13.20 -7.49
N ASN A 13 12.47 14.14 -7.63
CA ASN A 13 11.52 14.15 -8.75
C ASN A 13 12.20 14.37 -10.11
N ILE A 14 13.24 15.20 -10.17
CA ILE A 14 14.06 15.36 -11.39
C ILE A 14 14.73 14.03 -11.75
N ILE A 15 15.39 13.37 -10.79
CA ILE A 15 16.11 12.11 -11.04
C ILE A 15 15.14 10.96 -11.37
N LEU A 16 13.97 10.88 -10.73
CA LEU A 16 12.95 9.90 -11.07
C LEU A 16 12.47 10.02 -12.52
N LYS A 17 12.35 11.26 -13.02
CA LYS A 17 11.89 11.54 -14.38
C LYS A 17 12.98 11.41 -15.44
N LYS A 18 14.23 11.76 -15.11
CA LYS A 18 15.34 11.87 -16.08
C LYS A 18 16.37 10.74 -15.98
N GLY A 19 16.30 9.93 -14.93
CA GLY A 19 17.29 8.89 -14.64
C GLY A 19 18.58 9.45 -14.03
N THR A 20 19.67 8.71 -14.19
CA THR A 20 20.99 9.06 -13.66
C THR A 20 21.50 10.38 -14.24
N MET A 21 21.90 11.34 -13.39
CA MET A 21 22.31 12.68 -13.82
C MET A 21 23.53 13.22 -13.08
N GLN A 22 24.31 14.07 -13.74
CA GLN A 22 25.36 14.86 -13.09
C GLN A 22 24.81 16.09 -12.38
N SER A 23 25.55 16.63 -11.42
CA SER A 23 25.17 17.84 -10.67
C SER A 23 24.86 19.06 -11.57
N SER A 24 25.55 19.21 -12.69
CA SER A 24 25.29 20.25 -13.70
C SER A 24 23.94 20.09 -14.39
N GLY A 25 23.56 18.86 -14.75
CA GLY A 25 22.27 18.57 -15.36
C GLY A 25 21.11 18.80 -14.39
N ILE A 26 21.27 18.38 -13.12
CA ILE A 26 20.29 18.65 -12.06
C ILE A 26 20.11 20.15 -11.85
N TYR A 27 21.21 20.92 -11.86
CA TYR A 27 21.17 22.38 -11.80
C TYR A 27 20.40 22.99 -12.96
N SER A 28 20.65 22.56 -14.19
CA SER A 28 19.92 23.05 -15.36
C SER A 28 18.41 22.77 -15.26
N GLU A 29 17.99 21.60 -14.78
CA GLU A 29 16.57 21.28 -14.60
C GLU A 29 15.92 22.08 -13.45
N MET A 30 16.67 22.35 -12.37
CA MET A 30 16.21 23.24 -11.28
C MET A 30 15.95 24.66 -11.77
N LEU A 31 16.87 25.23 -12.56
CA LEU A 31 16.69 26.57 -13.15
C LEU A 31 15.47 26.62 -14.08
N LYS A 32 15.27 25.59 -14.92
CA LYS A 32 14.08 25.48 -15.80
C LYS A 32 12.77 25.43 -15.01
N SER A 33 12.81 24.92 -13.78
CA SER A 33 11.67 24.86 -12.88
C SER A 33 11.44 26.17 -12.10
N GLY A 34 12.22 27.22 -12.37
CA GLY A 34 12.11 28.54 -11.74
C GLY A 34 12.83 28.67 -10.40
N GLU A 35 13.68 27.70 -10.01
CA GLU A 35 14.41 27.76 -8.75
C GLU A 35 15.68 28.62 -8.88
N ASP A 36 15.79 29.67 -8.08
CA ASP A 36 17.04 30.41 -7.93
C ASP A 36 17.94 29.76 -6.87
N ILE A 37 18.84 28.87 -7.32
CA ILE A 37 19.73 28.11 -6.44
C ILE A 37 21.12 27.95 -7.05
N SER A 38 22.18 28.20 -6.28
CA SER A 38 23.54 28.04 -6.79
C SER A 38 23.93 26.56 -6.99
N LEU A 39 24.75 26.29 -8.01
CA LEU A 39 25.32 24.94 -8.26
C LEU A 39 26.08 24.39 -7.03
N VAL A 40 26.73 25.27 -6.26
CA VAL A 40 27.41 24.89 -5.00
C VAL A 40 26.42 24.33 -3.99
N THR A 41 25.26 24.98 -3.85
CA THR A 41 24.19 24.52 -2.95
C THR A 41 23.62 23.17 -3.40
N ILE A 42 23.46 22.97 -4.71
CA ILE A 42 23.04 21.68 -5.27
C ILE A 42 24.06 20.61 -4.94
N LYS A 43 25.35 20.83 -5.19
CA LYS A 43 26.41 19.86 -4.86
C LYS A 43 26.44 19.51 -3.38
N ARG A 44 26.28 20.50 -2.49
CA ARG A 44 26.16 20.27 -1.04
C ARG A 44 24.96 19.39 -0.70
N THR A 45 23.80 19.68 -1.31
CA THR A 45 22.56 18.91 -1.08
C THR A 45 22.70 17.47 -1.60
N LEU A 46 23.31 17.29 -2.78
CA LEU A 46 23.58 15.96 -3.34
C LEU A 46 24.51 15.15 -2.44
N SER A 47 25.59 15.76 -1.94
CA SER A 47 26.50 15.11 -0.99
C SER A 47 25.79 14.69 0.30
N GLU A 48 24.91 15.54 0.82
CA GLU A 48 24.10 15.23 2.01
C GLU A 48 23.14 14.05 1.74
N MET A 49 22.42 14.07 0.62
CA MET A 49 21.50 13.01 0.24
C MET A 49 22.21 11.67 -0.02
N THR A 50 23.41 11.69 -0.60
CA THR A 50 24.25 10.50 -0.74
C THR A 50 24.68 9.96 0.63
N GLY A 51 25.09 10.85 1.56
CA GLY A 51 25.44 10.45 2.93
C GLY A 51 24.27 9.87 3.72
N GLN A 52 23.04 10.27 3.40
CA GLN A 52 21.79 9.72 3.95
C GLN A 52 21.32 8.44 3.25
N GLY A 53 22.02 7.97 2.20
CA GLY A 53 21.62 6.79 1.41
C GLY A 53 20.41 7.02 0.51
N ILE A 54 19.96 8.26 0.32
CA ILE A 54 18.83 8.62 -0.56
C ILE A 54 19.26 8.56 -2.04
N LEU A 55 20.50 8.96 -2.32
CA LEU A 55 21.10 8.90 -3.64
C LEU A 55 22.29 7.94 -3.65
N ILE A 56 22.52 7.33 -4.81
CA ILE A 56 23.72 6.55 -5.12
C ILE A 56 24.57 7.39 -6.06
N SER A 57 25.83 7.61 -5.71
CA SER A 57 26.79 8.29 -6.59
C SER A 57 27.69 7.30 -7.32
N ALA A 58 27.95 7.54 -8.59
CA ALA A 58 28.90 6.77 -9.40
C ALA A 58 29.87 7.70 -10.15
N GLY A 59 31.10 7.23 -10.42
CA GLY A 59 32.14 8.03 -11.08
C GLY A 59 32.91 8.96 -10.14
N SER A 60 33.80 9.79 -10.70
CA SER A 60 34.71 10.64 -9.91
C SER A 60 34.90 12.04 -10.52
N GLY A 61 35.08 13.03 -9.65
CA GLY A 61 35.31 14.42 -10.06
C GLY A 61 34.20 14.97 -10.95
N ARG A 62 34.52 15.29 -12.22
CA ARG A 62 33.56 15.84 -13.18
C ARG A 62 32.63 14.78 -13.78
N SER A 63 32.96 13.49 -13.70
CA SER A 63 32.11 12.41 -14.19
C SER A 63 31.09 11.92 -13.16
N THR A 64 31.11 12.43 -11.93
CA THR A 64 30.21 12.00 -10.86
C THR A 64 28.76 12.24 -11.24
N SER A 65 28.01 11.14 -11.27
CA SER A 65 26.56 11.10 -11.51
C SER A 65 25.83 10.55 -10.29
N TYR A 66 24.54 10.87 -10.20
CA TYR A 66 23.67 10.55 -9.10
C TYR A 66 22.45 9.84 -9.63
N ASN A 67 22.06 8.75 -8.97
CA ASN A 67 20.83 8.02 -9.21
C ASN A 67 20.05 7.90 -7.89
N ILE A 68 18.75 7.68 -7.98
CA ILE A 68 17.89 7.49 -6.81
C ILE A 68 18.07 6.07 -6.24
N SER A 69 18.26 5.96 -4.93
CA SER A 69 18.28 4.66 -4.26
C SER A 69 16.85 4.12 -4.02
N ALA A 70 16.72 2.87 -3.60
CA ALA A 70 15.43 2.33 -3.15
C ALA A 70 14.85 3.13 -1.96
N VAL A 71 15.70 3.56 -1.01
CA VAL A 71 15.31 4.44 0.11
C VAL A 71 14.79 5.78 -0.39
N GLY A 72 15.48 6.39 -1.36
CA GLY A 72 15.07 7.68 -1.92
C GLY A 72 13.73 7.62 -2.64
N ARG A 73 13.40 6.49 -3.29
CA ARG A 73 12.10 6.26 -3.93
C ARG A 73 10.96 6.24 -2.92
N ILE A 74 11.14 5.53 -1.80
CA ILE A 74 10.11 5.33 -0.76
C ILE A 74 9.50 6.66 -0.30
N PHE A 75 10.33 7.68 -0.09
CA PHE A 75 9.92 8.97 0.45
C PHE A 75 9.71 10.07 -0.58
N ALA A 76 9.69 9.74 -1.89
CA ALA A 76 9.45 10.71 -2.93
C ALA A 76 8.01 11.27 -2.83
N GLU A 77 7.86 12.58 -2.67
CA GLU A 77 6.55 13.24 -2.68
C GLU A 77 6.04 13.35 -4.12
N ILE A 78 5.06 12.50 -4.45
CA ILE A 78 4.43 12.41 -5.78
C ILE A 78 2.96 12.79 -5.68
N ASN A 79 2.50 13.67 -6.57
CA ASN A 79 1.08 13.91 -6.78
C ASN A 79 0.51 12.79 -7.66
N ALA A 80 -0.28 11.89 -7.06
CA ALA A 80 -0.80 10.71 -7.75
C ALA A 80 -1.75 11.08 -8.92
N LYS A 81 -2.59 12.10 -8.75
CA LYS A 81 -3.50 12.60 -9.80
C LYS A 81 -2.73 13.14 -11.00
N GLU A 82 -1.75 13.99 -10.73
CA GLU A 82 -0.91 14.56 -11.80
C GLU A 82 -0.12 13.46 -12.51
N TYR A 83 0.47 12.52 -11.76
CA TYR A 83 1.21 11.41 -12.33
C TYR A 83 0.31 10.53 -13.22
N CYS A 84 -0.86 10.12 -12.73
CA CYS A 84 -1.79 9.25 -13.45
C CYS A 84 -2.59 9.97 -14.55
N SER A 85 -2.51 11.30 -14.66
CA SER A 85 -3.06 12.03 -15.81
C SER A 85 -2.27 11.80 -17.10
N ILE A 86 -1.05 11.24 -17.00
CA ILE A 86 -0.21 10.84 -18.12
C ILE A 86 -0.55 9.39 -18.51
N GLU A 87 -0.75 9.15 -19.81
CA GLU A 87 -0.97 7.82 -20.37
C GLU A 87 0.06 6.79 -19.86
N PRO A 88 -0.34 5.56 -19.50
CA PRO A 88 0.54 4.55 -18.92
C PRO A 88 1.86 4.35 -19.66
N ASP A 89 1.82 4.26 -20.99
CA ASP A 89 3.00 4.01 -21.83
C ASP A 89 3.96 5.22 -21.93
N LYS A 90 3.52 6.40 -21.48
CA LYS A 90 4.31 7.64 -21.48
C LYS A 90 4.79 8.04 -20.07
N ARG A 91 4.37 7.31 -19.03
CA ARG A 91 4.83 7.56 -17.67
C ARG A 91 6.28 7.15 -17.50
N HIS A 92 7.01 7.94 -16.71
CA HIS A 92 8.35 7.57 -16.27
C HIS A 92 8.23 6.66 -15.05
N GLY A 93 9.11 5.67 -14.91
CA GLY A 93 9.09 4.79 -13.76
C GLY A 93 9.73 3.43 -14.04
N LEU A 94 9.56 2.54 -13.08
CA LEU A 94 9.90 1.14 -13.13
C LEU A 94 8.85 0.40 -13.96
N THR A 95 9.33 -0.39 -14.91
CA THR A 95 8.50 -1.31 -15.70
C THR A 95 8.57 -2.74 -15.19
N CYS A 96 9.44 -3.04 -14.22
CA CYS A 96 9.64 -4.36 -13.65
C CYS A 96 9.84 -4.30 -12.12
N TYR A 97 9.82 -5.47 -11.49
CA TYR A 97 10.01 -5.63 -10.05
C TYR A 97 11.37 -5.11 -9.57
N ASN A 98 11.34 -4.31 -8.50
CA ASN A 98 12.53 -3.79 -7.84
C ASN A 98 12.98 -4.72 -6.70
N PHE A 99 14.02 -5.51 -6.95
CA PHE A 99 14.57 -6.47 -5.99
C PHE A 99 15.19 -5.82 -4.74
N ASP A 100 15.62 -4.56 -4.83
CA ASP A 100 16.23 -3.84 -3.71
C ASP A 100 15.18 -3.28 -2.73
N LEU A 101 13.90 -3.23 -3.13
CA LEU A 101 12.85 -2.50 -2.42
C LEU A 101 12.72 -2.95 -0.96
N PHE A 102 12.47 -4.25 -0.75
CA PHE A 102 12.21 -4.75 0.60
C PHE A 102 13.47 -4.85 1.46
N ALA A 103 14.62 -5.15 0.85
CA ALA A 103 15.90 -5.20 1.55
C ALA A 103 16.36 -3.81 2.02
N SER A 104 15.96 -2.76 1.31
CA SER A 104 16.33 -1.37 1.61
C SER A 104 15.28 -0.61 2.41
N LEU A 105 14.20 -1.26 2.87
CA LEU A 105 13.17 -0.58 3.67
C LEU A 105 13.77 -0.09 4.99
N PRO A 106 13.64 1.20 5.33
CA PRO A 106 14.04 1.69 6.64
C PRO A 106 13.09 1.17 7.72
N SER A 107 13.59 1.05 8.95
CA SER A 107 12.79 0.63 10.10
C SER A 107 11.62 1.57 10.39
N ASP A 108 11.80 2.86 10.11
CA ASP A 108 10.84 3.93 10.37
C ASP A 108 10.40 4.60 9.07
N ILE A 109 9.13 4.41 8.70
CA ILE A 109 8.52 5.00 7.50
C ILE A 109 7.54 6.13 7.82
N PHE A 110 7.26 6.34 9.11
CA PHE A 110 6.45 7.43 9.63
C PHE A 110 7.33 8.45 10.34
N THR A 111 6.95 9.71 10.22
CA THR A 111 7.50 10.80 11.04
C THR A 111 6.87 10.78 12.43
N ASP A 112 7.50 11.42 13.41
CA ASP A 112 6.99 11.47 14.79
C ASP A 112 5.60 12.14 14.85
N SER A 113 5.36 13.14 14.00
CA SER A 113 4.04 13.78 13.89
C SER A 113 2.98 12.83 13.34
N GLU A 114 3.31 12.01 12.33
CA GLU A 114 2.37 11.02 11.77
C GLU A 114 2.08 9.91 12.80
N LEU A 115 3.10 9.43 13.51
CA LEU A 115 2.94 8.45 14.59
C LEU A 115 2.09 9.02 15.73
N LYS A 116 2.29 10.29 16.11
CA LYS A 116 1.45 10.95 17.10
C LYS A 116 -0.02 10.94 16.68
N THR A 117 -0.33 11.28 15.43
CA THR A 117 -1.70 11.24 14.90
C THR A 117 -2.31 9.83 15.00
N LEU A 118 -1.57 8.80 14.59
CA LEU A 118 -2.02 7.40 14.65
C LEU A 118 -2.23 6.91 16.08
N ASN A 119 -1.31 7.22 16.99
CA ASN A 119 -1.41 6.87 18.40
C ASN A 119 -2.60 7.57 19.08
N ASP A 120 -2.78 8.87 18.83
CA ASP A 120 -3.92 9.64 19.34
C ASP A 120 -5.25 9.02 18.84
N ALA A 121 -5.29 8.54 17.59
CA ALA A 121 -6.44 7.83 17.01
C ALA A 121 -6.70 6.49 17.71
N THR A 122 -5.66 5.70 17.99
CA THR A 122 -5.79 4.44 18.75
C THR A 122 -6.29 4.68 20.17
N ILE A 123 -5.79 5.69 20.88
CA ILE A 123 -6.28 6.04 22.23
C ILE A 123 -7.78 6.38 22.20
N ARG A 124 -8.22 7.16 21.20
CA ARG A 124 -9.66 7.46 21.01
C ARG A 124 -10.48 6.20 20.77
N TYR A 125 -9.99 5.32 19.90
CA TYR A 125 -10.63 4.05 19.59
C TYR A 125 -10.82 3.16 20.82
N GLU A 126 -9.76 3.00 21.61
CA GLU A 126 -9.79 2.22 22.84
C GLU A 126 -10.79 2.79 23.84
N SER A 127 -10.83 4.12 23.99
CA SER A 127 -11.79 4.78 24.87
C SER A 127 -13.23 4.55 24.42
N ARG A 128 -13.53 4.66 23.12
CA ARG A 128 -14.88 4.43 22.56
C ARG A 128 -15.31 2.97 22.65
N SER A 129 -14.36 2.05 22.59
CA SER A 129 -14.63 0.61 22.62
C SER A 129 -14.79 0.04 24.03
N LYS A 130 -14.45 0.82 25.08
CA LYS A 130 -14.62 0.40 26.49
C LYS A 130 -16.09 0.42 26.89
N GLY A 131 -16.51 -0.61 27.62
CA GLY A 131 -17.85 -0.67 28.23
C GLY A 131 -19.01 -0.92 27.26
N LEU A 132 -18.74 -1.18 25.98
CA LEU A 132 -19.80 -1.53 25.01
C LEU A 132 -20.42 -2.87 25.35
N SER A 133 -21.75 -2.94 25.36
CA SER A 133 -22.48 -4.21 25.50
C SER A 133 -22.20 -5.14 24.32
N SER A 134 -22.36 -6.45 24.53
CA SER A 134 -22.18 -7.46 23.47
C SER A 134 -23.07 -7.21 22.27
N THR A 135 -24.29 -6.71 22.49
CA THR A 135 -25.23 -6.34 21.42
C THR A 135 -24.71 -5.19 20.56
N ILE A 136 -24.15 -4.14 21.17
CA ILE A 136 -23.59 -3.01 20.43
C ILE A 136 -22.34 -3.44 19.67
N GLN A 137 -21.44 -4.20 20.31
CA GLN A 137 -20.25 -4.73 19.64
C GLN A 137 -20.60 -5.58 18.41
N LYS A 138 -21.62 -6.43 18.51
CA LYS A 138 -22.10 -7.24 17.38
C LYS A 138 -22.61 -6.36 16.23
N LYS A 139 -23.37 -5.31 16.53
CA LYS A 139 -23.88 -4.37 15.50
C LYS A 139 -22.75 -3.58 14.84
N GLU A 140 -21.79 -3.08 15.60
CA GLU A 140 -20.63 -2.36 15.06
C GLU A 140 -19.77 -3.27 14.16
N LEU A 141 -19.58 -4.52 14.58
CA LEU A 141 -18.87 -5.53 13.80
C LEU A 141 -19.58 -5.85 12.49
N GLU A 142 -20.90 -6.04 12.54
CA GLU A 142 -21.71 -6.30 11.37
C GLU A 142 -21.64 -5.14 10.37
N ARG A 143 -21.78 -3.89 10.85
CA ARG A 143 -21.63 -2.68 10.01
C ARG A 143 -20.26 -2.62 9.36
N LEU A 144 -19.18 -2.84 10.13
CA LEU A 144 -17.82 -2.86 9.60
C LEU A 144 -17.66 -3.92 8.50
N ILE A 145 -18.14 -5.14 8.74
CA ILE A 145 -17.99 -6.25 7.79
C ILE A 145 -18.72 -5.94 6.47
N ILE A 146 -19.93 -5.39 6.53
CA ILE A 146 -20.70 -5.01 5.35
C ILE A 146 -19.95 -3.94 4.56
N GLU A 147 -19.56 -2.85 5.21
CA GLU A 147 -18.91 -1.71 4.54
C GLU A 147 -17.54 -2.07 3.98
N LEU A 148 -16.75 -2.85 4.72
CA LEU A 148 -15.44 -3.33 4.26
C LEU A 148 -15.57 -4.28 3.07
N SER A 149 -16.49 -5.26 3.14
CA SER A 149 -16.68 -6.24 2.05
C SER A 149 -17.19 -5.56 0.78
N TRP A 150 -18.10 -4.61 0.92
CA TRP A 150 -18.56 -3.75 -0.17
C TRP A 150 -17.41 -2.95 -0.76
N LYS A 151 -16.73 -2.13 0.05
CA LYS A 151 -15.77 -1.15 -0.45
C LYS A 151 -14.51 -1.80 -1.03
N SER A 152 -14.01 -2.85 -0.38
CA SER A 152 -12.88 -3.63 -0.90
C SER A 152 -13.20 -4.27 -2.26
N SER A 153 -14.44 -4.70 -2.48
CA SER A 153 -14.88 -5.24 -3.78
C SER A 153 -15.12 -4.12 -4.81
N LYS A 154 -15.68 -2.98 -4.38
CA LYS A 154 -15.95 -1.81 -5.22
C LYS A 154 -14.67 -1.22 -5.83
N ILE A 155 -13.58 -1.18 -5.05
CA ILE A 155 -12.25 -0.77 -5.52
C ILE A 155 -11.76 -1.66 -6.69
N GLU A 156 -12.14 -2.93 -6.73
CA GLU A 156 -11.83 -3.87 -7.82
C GLU A 156 -12.86 -3.85 -8.97
N GLY A 157 -13.83 -2.94 -8.94
CA GLY A 157 -14.81 -2.77 -10.02
C GLY A 157 -16.14 -3.49 -9.79
N ASN A 158 -16.36 -4.11 -8.62
CA ASN A 158 -17.65 -4.70 -8.28
C ASN A 158 -18.76 -3.64 -8.28
N THR A 159 -19.91 -3.98 -8.85
CA THR A 159 -21.01 -3.06 -9.14
C THR A 159 -22.07 -3.00 -8.04
N TYR A 160 -22.04 -3.90 -7.05
CA TYR A 160 -22.97 -3.88 -5.92
C TYR A 160 -22.99 -2.52 -5.22
N THR A 161 -24.19 -2.08 -4.84
CA THR A 161 -24.33 -0.95 -3.92
C THR A 161 -24.11 -1.40 -2.48
N LEU A 162 -23.94 -0.44 -1.57
CA LEU A 162 -23.84 -0.75 -0.14
C LEU A 162 -25.13 -1.42 0.37
N LEU A 163 -26.30 -0.97 -0.11
CA LEU A 163 -27.60 -1.54 0.25
C LEU A 163 -27.76 -2.98 -0.26
N ASP A 164 -27.31 -3.25 -1.49
CA ASP A 164 -27.33 -4.61 -2.04
C ASP A 164 -26.39 -5.54 -1.26
N THR A 165 -25.24 -5.01 -0.84
CA THR A 165 -24.27 -5.76 -0.02
C THR A 165 -24.86 -6.08 1.36
N GLU A 166 -25.55 -5.14 1.99
CA GLU A 166 -26.26 -5.36 3.25
C GLU A 166 -27.30 -6.47 3.13
N LYS A 167 -28.20 -6.39 2.12
CA LYS A 167 -29.20 -7.44 1.85
C LYS A 167 -28.57 -8.79 1.57
N LEU A 168 -27.47 -8.83 0.81
CA LEU A 168 -26.75 -10.05 0.53
C LEU A 168 -26.17 -10.67 1.80
N ILE A 169 -25.52 -9.87 2.66
CA ILE A 169 -24.82 -10.37 3.85
C ILE A 169 -25.78 -10.79 4.97
N LEU A 170 -26.88 -10.05 5.16
CA LEU A 170 -27.83 -10.23 6.25
C LEU A 170 -28.97 -11.19 5.90
N GLU A 171 -29.46 -11.13 4.66
CA GLU A 171 -30.66 -11.86 4.23
C GLU A 171 -30.37 -12.95 3.18
N ASN A 172 -29.11 -13.10 2.75
CA ASN A 172 -28.71 -13.96 1.62
C ASN A 172 -29.47 -13.65 0.32
N LYS A 173 -29.87 -12.39 0.11
CA LYS A 173 -30.57 -11.94 -1.09
C LYS A 173 -29.60 -11.32 -2.08
N THR A 174 -29.43 -11.96 -3.23
CA THR A 174 -28.62 -11.44 -4.34
C THR A 174 -29.33 -10.29 -5.05
N ALA A 175 -28.56 -9.29 -5.49
CA ALA A 175 -29.10 -8.20 -6.29
C ALA A 175 -29.44 -8.67 -7.72
N VAL A 176 -30.57 -8.20 -8.24
CA VAL A 176 -31.04 -8.57 -9.58
C VAL A 176 -30.17 -7.90 -10.64
N GLY A 177 -29.77 -8.65 -11.67
CA GLY A 177 -29.00 -8.12 -12.80
C GLY A 177 -27.48 -8.07 -12.61
N HIS A 178 -26.96 -8.52 -11.46
CA HIS A 178 -25.52 -8.61 -11.20
C HIS A 178 -24.96 -9.99 -11.49
N ASP A 179 -23.65 -10.06 -11.78
CA ASP A 179 -22.97 -11.35 -11.94
C ASP A 179 -22.93 -12.10 -10.59
N ARG A 180 -23.16 -13.41 -10.64
CA ARG A 180 -23.02 -14.29 -9.47
C ARG A 180 -21.62 -14.20 -8.85
N LYS A 181 -20.57 -14.00 -9.67
CA LYS A 181 -19.20 -13.81 -9.17
C LYS A 181 -19.08 -12.59 -8.28
N GLU A 182 -19.80 -11.51 -8.55
CA GLU A 182 -19.75 -10.29 -7.73
C GLU A 182 -20.32 -10.53 -6.33
N ALA A 183 -21.45 -11.25 -6.24
CA ALA A 183 -22.01 -11.68 -4.96
C ALA A 183 -21.02 -12.58 -4.20
N GLN A 184 -20.42 -13.54 -4.90
CA GLN A 184 -19.46 -14.47 -4.30
C GLN A 184 -18.22 -13.74 -3.77
N MET A 185 -17.70 -12.73 -4.48
CA MET A 185 -16.59 -11.90 -4.00
C MET A 185 -16.89 -11.24 -2.65
N ILE A 186 -18.12 -10.73 -2.47
CA ILE A 186 -18.55 -10.08 -1.22
C ILE A 186 -18.69 -11.10 -0.09
N LEU A 187 -19.31 -12.25 -0.37
CA LEU A 187 -19.47 -13.33 0.62
C LEU A 187 -18.11 -13.89 1.05
N ASN A 188 -17.20 -14.14 0.10
CA ASN A 188 -15.83 -14.56 0.39
C ASN A 188 -15.09 -13.53 1.25
N HIS A 189 -15.29 -12.23 0.99
CA HIS A 189 -14.66 -11.18 1.78
C HIS A 189 -15.17 -11.17 3.23
N LYS A 190 -16.48 -11.35 3.44
CA LYS A 190 -17.08 -11.53 4.77
C LYS A 190 -16.49 -12.75 5.49
N ASP A 191 -16.42 -13.89 4.80
CA ASP A 191 -15.92 -15.15 5.38
C ASP A 191 -14.43 -15.05 5.72
N ALA A 192 -13.65 -14.44 4.84
CA ALA A 192 -12.23 -14.18 5.06
C ALA A 192 -12.01 -13.22 6.24
N PHE A 193 -12.84 -12.18 6.41
CA PHE A 193 -12.78 -11.32 7.58
C PHE A 193 -13.06 -12.09 8.88
N ASN A 194 -14.08 -12.95 8.88
CA ASN A 194 -14.37 -13.81 10.02
C ASN A 194 -13.22 -14.77 10.36
N PHE A 195 -12.55 -15.30 9.33
CA PHE A 195 -11.35 -16.12 9.49
C PHE A 195 -10.21 -15.35 10.15
N VAL A 196 -9.83 -14.18 9.63
CA VAL A 196 -8.71 -13.41 10.20
C VAL A 196 -9.01 -12.90 11.60
N ARG A 197 -10.27 -12.58 11.92
CA ARG A 197 -10.67 -12.17 13.27
C ARG A 197 -10.53 -13.32 14.28
N LYS A 198 -10.92 -14.54 13.89
CA LYS A 198 -10.80 -15.74 14.75
C LYS A 198 -9.36 -16.21 14.90
N ASN A 199 -8.49 -15.88 13.95
CA ASN A 199 -7.12 -16.36 13.86
C ASN A 199 -6.11 -15.21 13.81
N SER A 200 -6.39 -14.08 14.48
CA SER A 200 -5.61 -12.85 14.35
C SER A 200 -4.13 -13.07 14.69
N GLU A 201 -3.83 -13.89 15.69
CA GLU A 201 -2.46 -14.25 16.07
C GLU A 201 -1.62 -14.84 14.92
N LEU A 202 -2.25 -15.52 13.95
CA LEU A 202 -1.54 -16.04 12.76
C LEU A 202 -0.96 -14.92 11.88
N PHE A 203 -1.45 -13.69 12.04
CA PHE A 203 -1.11 -12.53 11.22
C PHE A 203 -0.25 -11.48 11.96
N LYS A 204 0.32 -11.82 13.13
CA LYS A 204 1.34 -10.97 13.79
C LYS A 204 2.52 -10.64 12.87
N THR A 205 2.80 -11.54 11.93
CA THR A 205 3.61 -11.29 10.74
C THR A 205 2.97 -11.94 9.52
N ILE A 206 3.37 -11.50 8.32
CA ILE A 206 2.91 -12.07 7.06
C ILE A 206 3.83 -13.22 6.67
N THR A 207 3.26 -14.35 6.28
CA THR A 207 4.00 -15.52 5.81
C THR A 207 3.37 -16.04 4.53
N LYS A 208 4.12 -16.80 3.72
CA LYS A 208 3.54 -17.48 2.55
C LYS A 208 2.28 -18.26 2.94
N ARG A 209 2.36 -19.05 4.01
CA ARG A 209 1.26 -19.91 4.46
C ARG A 209 -0.01 -19.12 4.80
N ASN A 210 0.09 -18.10 5.66
CA ASN A 210 -1.11 -17.35 6.07
C ASN A 210 -1.70 -16.53 4.92
N LEU A 211 -0.89 -16.11 3.93
CA LEU A 211 -1.38 -15.48 2.72
C LEU A 211 -2.12 -16.47 1.82
N GLU A 212 -1.59 -17.68 1.62
CA GLU A 212 -2.25 -18.72 0.83
C GLU A 212 -3.58 -19.16 1.47
N GLU A 213 -3.62 -19.32 2.80
CA GLU A 213 -4.85 -19.64 3.54
C GLU A 213 -5.90 -18.52 3.41
N LEU A 214 -5.49 -17.26 3.54
CA LEU A 214 -6.39 -16.11 3.37
C LEU A 214 -6.91 -15.98 1.94
N HIS A 215 -6.01 -16.13 0.97
CA HIS A 215 -6.33 -16.04 -0.46
C HIS A 215 -7.32 -17.13 -0.87
N ALA A 216 -7.13 -18.36 -0.41
CA ALA A 216 -8.02 -19.47 -0.72
C ALA A 216 -9.48 -19.20 -0.32
N ILE A 217 -9.71 -18.51 0.79
CA ILE A 217 -11.05 -18.09 1.22
C ILE A 217 -11.57 -16.98 0.30
N LEU A 218 -10.74 -15.98 -0.01
CA LEU A 218 -11.12 -14.84 -0.84
C LEU A 218 -11.49 -15.21 -2.27
N VAL A 219 -10.91 -16.29 -2.82
CA VAL A 219 -11.15 -16.73 -4.21
C VAL A 219 -12.00 -17.99 -4.34
N LYS A 220 -12.55 -18.48 -3.23
CA LYS A 220 -13.44 -19.64 -3.22
C LYS A 220 -14.57 -19.47 -4.25
N ASP A 221 -14.80 -20.51 -5.07
CA ASP A 221 -15.84 -20.54 -6.11
C ASP A 221 -15.74 -19.42 -7.17
N LEU A 222 -14.56 -18.80 -7.36
CA LEU A 222 -14.30 -17.78 -8.40
C LEU A 222 -13.47 -18.31 -9.59
N SER A 223 -13.17 -19.61 -9.63
CA SER A 223 -12.33 -20.25 -10.67
C SER A 223 -10.91 -19.65 -10.76
N VAL A 224 -10.28 -19.40 -9.61
CA VAL A 224 -8.90 -18.90 -9.49
C VAL A 224 -8.02 -20.00 -8.89
N GLY A 225 -6.80 -20.17 -9.40
CA GLY A 225 -5.82 -21.10 -8.84
C GLY A 225 -5.45 -20.78 -7.38
N LEU A 226 -5.13 -21.83 -6.61
CA LEU A 226 -4.69 -21.71 -5.23
C LEU A 226 -3.17 -21.77 -5.12
N GLY A 227 -2.64 -21.10 -4.11
CA GLY A 227 -1.19 -21.00 -3.90
C GLY A 227 -0.53 -19.98 -4.82
N LEU A 228 0.79 -19.85 -4.69
CA LEU A 228 1.57 -18.93 -5.53
C LEU A 228 1.43 -19.29 -7.03
N ARG A 229 1.20 -18.28 -7.86
CA ARG A 229 1.05 -18.47 -9.30
C ARG A 229 2.37 -18.88 -9.97
N LYS A 230 2.24 -19.49 -11.15
CA LYS A 230 3.37 -19.91 -12.00
C LYS A 230 3.49 -19.12 -13.31
N GLY A 231 2.48 -18.33 -13.66
CA GLY A 231 2.40 -17.60 -14.92
C GLY A 231 2.34 -16.09 -14.71
N LEU A 232 2.43 -15.36 -15.83
CA LEU A 232 2.39 -13.90 -15.88
C LEU A 232 1.04 -13.34 -15.44
N VAL A 233 1.07 -12.19 -14.77
CA VAL A 233 -0.11 -11.33 -14.54
C VAL A 233 0.26 -9.90 -14.88
N GLY A 234 -0.71 -9.12 -15.35
CA GLY A 234 -0.55 -7.70 -15.65
C GLY A 234 -1.29 -6.83 -14.65
N VAL A 235 -0.81 -5.62 -14.44
CA VAL A 235 -1.54 -4.59 -13.70
C VAL A 235 -2.26 -3.70 -14.69
N VAL A 236 -3.59 -3.79 -14.72
CA VAL A 236 -4.40 -2.94 -15.60
C VAL A 236 -4.11 -1.46 -15.34
N GLY A 237 -3.81 -0.72 -16.42
CA GLY A 237 -3.51 0.71 -16.35
C GLY A 237 -2.09 1.02 -15.86
N SER A 238 -1.13 0.10 -15.99
CA SER A 238 0.27 0.31 -15.61
C SER A 238 1.22 -0.37 -16.59
N ALA A 239 2.39 0.26 -16.82
CA ALA A 239 3.50 -0.36 -17.54
C ALA A 239 4.32 -1.32 -16.64
N TYR A 240 4.05 -1.35 -15.34
CA TYR A 240 4.72 -2.23 -14.39
C TYR A 240 4.31 -3.70 -14.59
N GLN A 241 5.32 -4.56 -14.73
CA GLN A 241 5.19 -6.01 -14.81
C GLN A 241 5.69 -6.65 -13.50
N PRO A 242 4.80 -7.32 -12.74
CA PRO A 242 5.19 -8.14 -11.61
C PRO A 242 6.10 -9.31 -12.02
N LEU A 243 6.73 -9.94 -11.03
CA LEU A 243 7.50 -11.17 -11.20
C LEU A 243 6.67 -12.25 -11.90
N ASP A 244 7.28 -13.15 -12.67
CA ASP A 244 6.55 -14.09 -13.53
C ASP A 244 6.78 -15.56 -13.20
N ASN A 245 7.75 -15.88 -12.34
CA ASN A 245 8.06 -17.24 -11.93
C ASN A 245 7.91 -17.43 -10.42
N ILE A 246 7.50 -18.65 -10.06
CA ILE A 246 7.17 -19.02 -8.68
C ILE A 246 8.35 -18.90 -7.69
N TYR A 247 9.60 -19.11 -8.14
CA TYR A 247 10.76 -19.04 -7.25
C TYR A 247 11.02 -17.60 -6.82
N GLN A 248 11.08 -16.66 -7.78
CA GLN A 248 11.23 -15.25 -7.45
C GLN A 248 10.02 -14.71 -6.67
N ILE A 249 8.80 -15.15 -6.99
CA ILE A 249 7.61 -14.76 -6.21
C ILE A 249 7.74 -15.26 -4.76
N THR A 250 8.23 -16.49 -4.56
CA THR A 250 8.47 -17.04 -3.22
C THR A 250 9.51 -16.21 -2.48
N ASP A 251 10.67 -15.93 -3.10
CA ASP A 251 11.73 -15.10 -2.52
C ASP A 251 11.23 -13.70 -2.17
N ALA A 252 10.40 -13.10 -3.03
CA ALA A 252 9.82 -11.77 -2.79
C ALA A 252 8.82 -11.77 -1.63
N VAL A 253 8.00 -12.82 -1.48
CA VAL A 253 7.10 -12.99 -0.32
C VAL A 253 7.90 -13.17 0.97
N GLU A 254 8.99 -13.92 0.94
CA GLU A 254 9.89 -14.08 2.09
C GLU A 254 10.63 -12.78 2.44
N ALA A 255 11.10 -12.04 1.44
CA ALA A 255 11.71 -10.72 1.62
C ALA A 255 10.71 -9.72 2.23
N LEU A 256 9.45 -9.74 1.77
CA LEU A 256 8.38 -8.95 2.35
C LEU A 256 8.10 -9.36 3.80
N SER A 257 8.05 -10.66 4.11
CA SER A 257 7.87 -11.16 5.48
C SER A 257 8.94 -10.63 6.43
N LYS A 258 10.21 -10.67 5.99
CA LYS A 258 11.35 -10.12 6.74
C LYS A 258 11.23 -8.60 6.93
N ALA A 259 10.87 -7.86 5.88
CA ALA A 259 10.70 -6.41 5.93
C ALA A 259 9.54 -5.98 6.84
N VAL A 260 8.40 -6.67 6.78
CA VAL A 260 7.28 -6.46 7.72
C VAL A 260 7.73 -6.77 9.15
N SER A 261 8.57 -7.77 9.35
CA SER A 261 9.06 -8.11 10.69
C SER A 261 10.06 -7.06 11.23
N SER A 262 10.85 -6.41 10.37
CA SER A 262 11.90 -5.46 10.76
C SER A 262 11.44 -4.02 11.02
N VAL A 263 10.29 -3.59 10.47
CA VAL A 263 9.75 -2.24 10.74
C VAL A 263 9.24 -2.09 12.18
N SER A 264 9.39 -0.89 12.71
CA SER A 264 9.31 -0.58 14.15
C SER A 264 7.90 -0.63 14.74
N THR A 265 6.89 -0.18 13.99
CA THR A 265 5.52 -0.01 14.50
C THR A 265 4.53 -0.92 13.78
N ALA A 266 3.46 -1.33 14.47
CA ALA A 266 2.37 -2.09 13.87
C ALA A 266 1.75 -1.36 12.66
N TYR A 267 1.63 -0.03 12.70
CA TYR A 267 1.18 0.76 11.55
C TYR A 267 2.11 0.61 10.34
N ALA A 268 3.43 0.59 10.55
CA ALA A 268 4.39 0.35 9.49
C ALA A 268 4.27 -1.07 8.92
N LYS A 269 4.11 -2.08 9.80
CA LYS A 269 3.87 -3.47 9.38
C LYS A 269 2.67 -3.58 8.43
N VAL A 270 1.58 -2.90 8.78
CA VAL A 270 0.32 -2.89 8.02
C VAL A 270 0.50 -2.22 6.66
N LEU A 271 1.10 -1.03 6.61
CA LEU A 271 1.29 -0.30 5.36
C LEU A 271 2.24 -1.06 4.41
N ILE A 272 3.33 -1.62 4.92
CA ILE A 272 4.28 -2.40 4.11
C ILE A 272 3.65 -3.71 3.62
N ALA A 273 2.87 -4.42 4.45
CA ALA A 273 2.15 -5.60 4.02
C ALA A 273 1.15 -5.28 2.88
N LEU A 274 0.35 -4.21 3.04
CA LEU A 274 -0.62 -3.77 2.05
C LEU A 274 0.04 -3.47 0.68
N LEU A 275 1.10 -2.67 0.71
CA LEU A 275 1.85 -2.27 -0.47
C LEU A 275 2.57 -3.46 -1.10
N GLY A 276 3.28 -4.23 -0.29
CA GLY A 276 4.15 -5.31 -0.74
C GLY A 276 3.38 -6.45 -1.39
N ILE A 277 2.29 -6.93 -0.78
CA ILE A 277 1.46 -8.00 -1.35
C ILE A 277 0.89 -7.55 -2.70
N SER A 278 0.42 -6.30 -2.78
CA SER A 278 -0.14 -5.73 -4.00
C SER A 278 0.90 -5.55 -5.11
N TYR A 279 2.16 -5.28 -4.76
CA TYR A 279 3.26 -5.09 -5.71
C TYR A 279 3.84 -6.41 -6.24
N ILE A 280 3.98 -7.42 -5.37
CA ILE A 280 4.44 -8.76 -5.76
C ILE A 280 3.42 -9.44 -6.67
N GLN A 281 2.12 -9.25 -6.37
CA GLN A 281 1.01 -9.99 -6.99
C GLN A 281 1.24 -11.50 -6.97
N PRO A 282 1.30 -12.14 -5.78
CA PRO A 282 1.69 -13.54 -5.65
C PRO A 282 0.70 -14.55 -6.25
N PHE A 283 -0.54 -14.15 -6.52
CA PHE A 283 -1.63 -15.03 -6.95
C PHE A 283 -2.15 -14.69 -8.35
N GLU A 284 -2.87 -15.61 -8.98
CA GLU A 284 -3.46 -15.42 -10.31
C GLU A 284 -4.49 -14.28 -10.35
N ASP A 285 -5.32 -14.17 -9.31
CA ASP A 285 -6.24 -13.04 -9.06
C ASP A 285 -6.49 -12.88 -7.55
N GLY A 286 -7.11 -11.78 -7.13
CA GLY A 286 -7.46 -11.52 -5.73
C GLY A 286 -6.34 -10.88 -4.91
N ASN A 287 -5.21 -10.52 -5.54
CA ASN A 287 -4.02 -9.96 -4.89
C ASN A 287 -4.33 -8.74 -4.02
N LYS A 288 -5.02 -7.73 -4.58
CA LYS A 288 -5.30 -6.48 -3.87
C LYS A 288 -6.33 -6.65 -2.75
N ARG A 289 -7.32 -7.55 -2.92
CA ARG A 289 -8.27 -7.94 -1.85
C ARG A 289 -7.54 -8.65 -0.71
N THR A 290 -6.63 -9.57 -1.06
CA THR A 290 -5.78 -10.27 -0.09
C THR A 290 -4.89 -9.30 0.67
N ALA A 291 -4.30 -8.32 -0.02
CA ALA A 291 -3.47 -7.30 0.62
C ALA A 291 -4.25 -6.43 1.63
N ARG A 292 -5.43 -5.92 1.26
CA ARG A 292 -6.29 -5.14 2.17
C ARG A 292 -6.74 -5.94 3.39
N LEU A 293 -7.11 -7.20 3.19
CA LEU A 293 -7.58 -8.03 4.28
C LEU A 293 -6.43 -8.54 5.18
N ALA A 294 -5.26 -8.84 4.61
CA ALA A 294 -4.05 -9.15 5.37
C ALA A 294 -3.61 -7.95 6.21
N ALA A 295 -3.69 -6.73 5.66
CA ALA A 295 -3.44 -5.50 6.41
C ALA A 295 -4.37 -5.38 7.63
N ASN A 296 -5.67 -5.65 7.45
CA ASN A 296 -6.62 -5.70 8.56
C ASN A 296 -6.34 -6.85 9.55
N ALA A 297 -5.91 -8.01 9.07
CA ALA A 297 -5.51 -9.12 9.94
C ALA A 297 -4.33 -8.73 10.84
N VAL A 298 -3.34 -8.04 10.28
CA VAL A 298 -2.21 -7.50 11.05
C VAL A 298 -2.72 -6.50 12.09
N LEU A 299 -3.56 -5.53 11.71
CA LEU A 299 -4.16 -4.57 12.68
C LEU A 299 -4.84 -5.29 13.85
N LEU A 300 -5.71 -6.26 13.55
CA LEU A 300 -6.43 -7.03 14.57
C LEU A 300 -5.49 -7.83 15.48
N SER A 301 -4.38 -8.35 14.96
CA SER A 301 -3.37 -9.08 15.75
C SER A 301 -2.61 -8.23 16.75
N TYR A 302 -2.57 -6.91 16.55
CA TYR A 302 -2.00 -5.92 17.48
C TYR A 302 -3.08 -5.19 18.28
N GLY A 303 -4.35 -5.62 18.21
CA GLY A 303 -5.47 -4.98 18.93
C GLY A 303 -5.85 -3.59 18.39
N LEU A 304 -5.44 -3.26 17.17
CA LEU A 304 -5.71 -1.98 16.53
C LEU A 304 -7.05 -2.00 15.77
N ALA A 305 -7.63 -0.82 15.58
CA ALA A 305 -8.84 -0.66 14.79
C ALA A 305 -8.64 -1.17 13.34
N PRO A 306 -9.55 -1.98 12.79
CA PRO A 306 -9.53 -2.37 11.39
C PRO A 306 -9.93 -1.19 10.47
N LEU A 307 -9.36 -1.14 9.29
CA LEU A 307 -9.71 -0.20 8.23
C LEU A 307 -11.00 -0.64 7.52
N SER A 308 -11.93 0.29 7.29
CA SER A 308 -13.13 0.03 6.49
C SER A 308 -13.00 0.45 5.02
N TYR A 309 -12.04 1.34 4.70
CA TYR A 309 -11.87 1.98 3.39
C TYR A 309 -13.07 2.84 2.92
N ARG A 310 -14.15 2.93 3.71
CA ARG A 310 -15.47 3.45 3.30
C ARG A 310 -15.41 4.84 2.69
N SER A 311 -14.59 5.73 3.26
CA SER A 311 -14.52 7.13 2.86
C SER A 311 -13.56 7.41 1.69
N ILE A 312 -12.86 6.39 1.17
CA ILE A 312 -11.88 6.58 0.08
C ILE A 312 -12.59 6.64 -1.27
N ASP A 313 -12.19 7.55 -2.14
CA ASP A 313 -12.51 7.48 -3.56
C ASP A 313 -11.72 6.36 -4.27
N GLU A 314 -12.39 5.52 -5.07
CA GLU A 314 -11.72 4.37 -5.70
C GLU A 314 -10.57 4.78 -6.62
N ASN A 315 -10.66 5.95 -7.29
CA ASN A 315 -9.61 6.43 -8.18
C ASN A 315 -8.43 6.94 -7.36
N ASP A 316 -8.65 7.71 -6.30
CA ASP A 316 -7.58 8.17 -5.41
C ASP A 316 -6.74 6.98 -4.88
N TYR A 317 -7.41 5.88 -4.50
CA TYR A 317 -6.72 4.65 -4.08
C TYR A 317 -5.93 4.01 -5.23
N ARG A 318 -6.54 3.86 -6.41
CA ARG A 318 -5.89 3.24 -7.57
C ARG A 318 -4.68 4.04 -8.04
N GLU A 319 -4.79 5.36 -8.12
CA GLU A 319 -3.69 6.27 -8.47
C GLU A 319 -2.54 6.17 -7.47
N ALA A 320 -2.84 6.14 -6.16
CA ALA A 320 -1.82 5.95 -5.13
C ALA A 320 -1.10 4.58 -5.26
N MET A 321 -1.81 3.52 -5.62
CA MET A 321 -1.22 2.21 -5.90
C MET A 321 -0.34 2.22 -7.15
N LEU A 322 -0.77 2.89 -8.23
CA LEU A 322 0.00 3.02 -9.46
C LEU A 322 1.32 3.76 -9.22
N VAL A 323 1.30 4.82 -8.42
CA VAL A 323 2.54 5.51 -7.99
C VAL A 323 3.47 4.53 -7.27
N PHE A 324 2.97 3.66 -6.41
CA PHE A 324 3.82 2.68 -5.75
C PHE A 324 4.38 1.64 -6.72
N TYR A 325 3.57 1.14 -7.66
CA TYR A 325 4.02 0.15 -8.63
C TYR A 325 5.13 0.68 -9.54
N GLU A 326 4.99 1.91 -10.00
CA GLU A 326 5.89 2.48 -11.02
C GLU A 326 7.02 3.30 -10.40
N LEU A 327 6.86 3.86 -9.20
CA LEU A 327 7.89 4.72 -8.58
C LEU A 327 8.41 4.18 -7.24
N ASN A 328 7.74 3.20 -6.64
CA ASN A 328 7.96 2.71 -5.27
C ASN A 328 7.83 3.79 -4.18
N SER A 329 7.22 4.93 -4.48
CA SER A 329 6.86 5.92 -3.45
C SER A 329 5.68 5.43 -2.64
N ILE A 330 5.84 5.41 -1.32
CA ILE A 330 4.75 5.05 -0.40
C ILE A 330 3.89 6.26 -0.04
N MET A 331 4.34 7.48 -0.39
CA MET A 331 3.80 8.72 0.18
C MET A 331 2.30 8.93 -0.08
N PRO A 332 1.77 8.70 -1.30
CA PRO A 332 0.33 8.84 -1.54
C PRO A 332 -0.51 7.85 -0.72
N LEU A 333 -0.13 6.57 -0.71
CA LEU A 333 -0.88 5.56 0.03
C LEU A 333 -0.69 5.70 1.55
N LYS A 334 0.47 6.17 2.02
CA LYS A 334 0.70 6.48 3.43
C LYS A 334 -0.27 7.55 3.93
N LYS A 335 -0.48 8.60 3.14
CA LYS A 335 -1.47 9.65 3.46
C LYS A 335 -2.88 9.06 3.57
N ILE A 336 -3.30 8.29 2.56
CA ILE A 336 -4.60 7.60 2.57
C ILE A 336 -4.71 6.68 3.79
N PHE A 337 -3.67 5.92 4.12
CA PHE A 337 -3.66 5.02 5.27
C PHE A 337 -3.88 5.77 6.59
N ILE A 338 -3.19 6.88 6.82
CA ILE A 338 -3.36 7.68 8.04
C ILE A 338 -4.78 8.23 8.14
N GLU A 339 -5.31 8.81 7.06
CA GLU A 339 -6.67 9.36 7.00
C GLU A 339 -7.73 8.27 7.24
N GLN A 340 -7.54 7.08 6.67
CA GLN A 340 -8.44 5.96 6.84
C GLN A 340 -8.38 5.36 8.23
N TYR A 341 -7.19 5.29 8.82
CA TYR A 341 -7.04 4.81 10.19
C TYR A 341 -7.75 5.76 11.16
N ASP A 342 -7.52 7.06 11.04
CA ASP A 342 -8.23 8.06 11.85
C ASP A 342 -9.75 7.97 11.64
N PHE A 343 -10.21 7.93 10.39
CA PHE A 343 -11.63 7.74 10.07
C PHE A 343 -12.21 6.48 10.73
N ALA A 344 -11.53 5.33 10.62
CA ALA A 344 -12.01 4.09 11.19
C ALA A 344 -12.12 4.16 12.72
N THR A 345 -11.12 4.74 13.39
CA THR A 345 -11.11 4.88 14.86
C THR A 345 -12.21 5.81 15.40
N GLN A 346 -12.72 6.71 14.56
CA GLN A 346 -13.83 7.62 14.89
C GLN A 346 -15.20 7.03 14.58
N ASN A 347 -15.28 6.14 13.59
CA ASN A 347 -16.56 5.63 13.10
C ASN A 347 -16.90 4.26 13.69
N TYR A 348 -15.93 3.38 13.90
CA TYR A 348 -16.18 2.01 14.38
C TYR A 348 -15.62 1.79 15.78
N ALA A 349 -16.24 0.90 16.55
CA ALA A 349 -15.76 0.45 17.85
C ALA A 349 -15.92 -1.06 17.96
N VAL A 350 -14.89 -1.81 17.53
CA VAL A 350 -15.00 -3.25 17.21
C VAL A 350 -13.92 -4.04 17.97
N LYS A 351 -14.30 -4.74 19.03
CA LYS A 351 -13.34 -5.49 19.85
C LYS A 351 -13.34 -6.98 19.56
#